data_AF-L8FZH7-F1
#
_entry.id   AF-L8FZH7-F1
#
_cell.length_a   1.000
_cell.length_b   1.000
_cell.length_c   1.000
_cell.angle_alpha   90.00
_cell.angle_beta   90.00
_cell.angle_gamma   90.00
#
_symmetry.space_group_name_H-M   'P 1'
#
loop_
_entity.id
_entity.type
_entity.pdbx_description
1 polymer ?
#
loop_
_entity_poly.entity_id
_entity_poly.type
_entity_poly.pdbx_seq_one_letter_code
_entity_poly.pdbx_strand_id
1 'polypeptide(L)'
;MGKVHGSLARAGKVKSQTPKRFERDDFGSFDDIMDGLRREYSNRTLIFYDRSSRKRRRRPPKGRAKKRIQYTRRFVNVTLTGGKRKMNPNPTA
;
A
#
# COMPACT_ATOMS: atom_id res chain seq x y z
N MET A 1 49.42 -6.71 5.18
CA MET A 1 48.36 -5.68 5.19
C MET A 1 47.42 -5.93 4.02
N GLY A 2 46.14 -6.19 4.29
CA GLY A 2 45.15 -6.55 3.26
C GLY A 2 44.65 -5.35 2.45
N LYS A 3 43.89 -5.63 1.38
CA LYS A 3 43.32 -4.61 0.49
C LYS A 3 42.31 -3.74 1.26
N VAL A 4 42.61 -2.45 1.39
CA VAL A 4 41.81 -1.49 2.16
C VAL A 4 40.64 -0.92 1.33
N HIS A 5 40.76 -0.92 0.00
CA HIS A 5 39.80 -0.29 -0.91
C HIS A 5 39.33 -1.24 -2.02
N GLY A 6 38.04 -1.14 -2.35
CA GLY A 6 37.37 -1.91 -3.39
C GLY A 6 36.55 -1.02 -4.34
N SER A 7 35.88 -1.63 -5.32
CA SER A 7 35.13 -0.89 -6.34
C SER A 7 33.77 -0.41 -5.82
N LEU A 8 33.48 0.87 -6.07
CA LEU A 8 32.17 1.50 -5.81
C LEU A 8 31.15 1.27 -6.94
N ALA A 9 31.53 0.59 -8.03
CA ALA A 9 30.69 0.47 -9.23
C ALA A 9 29.37 -0.28 -9.03
N ARG A 10 29.23 -1.06 -7.95
CA ARG A 10 28.00 -1.83 -7.63
C ARG A 10 27.10 -1.14 -6.61
N ALA A 11 27.42 0.07 -6.19
CA ALA A 11 26.59 0.81 -5.25
C ALA A 11 25.17 1.00 -5.80
N GLY A 12 24.16 0.63 -5.01
CA GLY A 12 22.75 0.83 -5.37
C GLY A 12 22.14 -0.18 -6.37
N LYS A 13 22.92 -1.10 -6.97
CA LYS A 13 22.47 -2.04 -8.02
C LYS A 13 21.16 -2.76 -7.67
N VAL A 14 21.05 -3.28 -6.46
CA VAL A 14 19.86 -4.05 -6.05
C VAL A 14 18.61 -3.17 -6.01
N LYS A 15 18.72 -1.95 -5.47
CA LYS A 15 17.59 -1.02 -5.34
C LYS A 15 17.14 -0.47 -6.70
N SER A 16 18.07 -0.24 -7.62
CA SER A 16 17.75 0.19 -8.99
C SER A 16 17.21 -0.95 -9.86
N GLN A 17 17.64 -2.19 -9.59
CA GLN A 17 17.20 -3.37 -10.33
C GLN A 17 15.80 -3.85 -9.93
N THR A 18 15.37 -3.67 -8.67
CA THR A 18 14.01 -4.07 -8.26
C THR A 18 12.94 -3.24 -8.99
N PRO A 19 11.95 -3.86 -9.67
CA PRO A 19 10.89 -3.12 -10.33
C PRO A 19 10.10 -2.34 -9.27
N LYS A 20 9.82 -1.07 -9.57
CA LYS A 20 9.06 -0.20 -8.66
C LYS A 20 7.63 -0.70 -8.55
N ARG A 21 7.34 -1.50 -7.51
CA ARG A 21 5.99 -2.00 -7.24
C ARG A 21 5.07 -0.83 -6.86
N PHE A 22 3.99 -0.64 -7.61
CA PHE A 22 2.87 0.20 -7.22
C PHE A 22 1.87 -0.67 -6.44
N GLU A 23 1.65 -0.33 -5.17
CA GLU A 23 0.66 -1.03 -4.32
C GLU A 23 -0.73 -0.91 -4.95
N ARG A 24 -1.35 -2.06 -5.28
CA ARG A 24 -2.72 -2.14 -5.80
C ARG A 24 -3.65 -2.33 -4.61
N ASP A 25 -4.27 -1.27 -4.12
CA ASP A 25 -5.35 -1.36 -3.14
C ASP A 25 -6.62 -0.68 -3.70
N ASP A 26 -7.63 -1.53 -3.91
CA ASP A 26 -9.10 -1.38 -3.90
C ASP A 26 -9.74 -0.14 -4.56
N PHE A 27 -10.60 -0.40 -5.54
CA PHE A 27 -11.44 0.58 -6.23
C PHE A 27 -12.27 1.40 -5.23
N GLY A 28 -12.25 2.73 -5.41
CA GLY A 28 -12.97 3.69 -4.57
C GLY A 28 -14.48 3.48 -4.60
N SER A 29 -15.15 4.09 -3.63
CA SER A 29 -16.62 4.11 -3.48
C SER A 29 -17.32 4.39 -4.82
N PHE A 30 -18.46 3.76 -5.04
CA PHE A 30 -19.33 3.97 -6.21
C PHE A 30 -19.57 5.47 -6.51
N ASP A 31 -19.66 6.30 -5.46
CA ASP A 31 -19.81 7.75 -5.57
C ASP A 31 -18.62 8.44 -6.28
N ASP A 32 -17.39 7.98 -6.05
CA ASP A 32 -16.18 8.52 -6.68
C ASP A 32 -16.10 8.19 -8.19
N ILE A 33 -16.76 7.11 -8.61
CA ILE A 33 -16.83 6.68 -10.02
C ILE A 33 -17.85 7.54 -10.79
N MET A 34 -19.00 7.82 -10.18
CA MET A 34 -20.07 8.60 -10.81
C MET A 34 -19.73 10.09 -10.95
N ASP A 35 -18.97 10.66 -10.01
CA ASP A 35 -18.43 12.02 -10.13
C ASP A 35 -17.35 12.14 -11.22
N GLY A 36 -16.59 11.07 -11.46
CA GLY A 36 -15.62 10.99 -12.55
C GLY A 36 -16.28 11.02 -13.93
N LEU A 37 -17.32 10.19 -14.12
CA LEU A 37 -18.08 10.15 -15.37
C LEU A 37 -18.76 11.49 -15.67
N ARG A 38 -19.31 12.18 -14.65
CA ARG A 38 -19.97 13.48 -14.84
C ARG A 38 -19.00 14.58 -15.33
N ARG A 39 -17.71 14.51 -14.99
CA ARG A 39 -16.67 15.45 -15.46
C ARG A 39 -16.13 15.12 -16.86
N GLU A 40 -16.14 13.85 -17.26
CA GLU A 40 -15.61 13.41 -18.55
C GLU A 40 -16.52 13.79 -19.75
N TYR A 41 -17.82 13.99 -19.53
CA TYR A 41 -18.75 14.39 -20.59
C TYR A 41 -18.64 15.87 -21.02
N SER A 42 -17.91 16.72 -20.27
CA SER A 42 -17.77 18.14 -20.61
C SER A 42 -16.48 18.51 -21.35
N ASN A 43 -15.42 17.69 -21.30
CA ASN A 43 -14.08 18.09 -21.80
C ASN A 43 -13.44 16.99 -22.64
N ARG A 44 -14.14 16.54 -23.69
CA ARG A 44 -13.70 15.45 -24.56
C ARG A 44 -12.77 15.92 -25.69
N THR A 45 -11.68 16.59 -25.34
CA THR A 45 -10.50 16.77 -26.22
C THR A 45 -9.27 17.10 -25.38
N LEU A 46 -8.59 16.08 -24.85
CA LEU A 46 -7.13 16.05 -24.79
C LEU A 46 -6.64 14.66 -24.38
N ILE A 47 -5.59 14.26 -25.07
CA ILE A 47 -5.06 12.92 -25.22
C ILE A 47 -4.14 12.62 -24.03
N PHE A 48 -4.39 11.48 -23.39
CA PHE A 48 -3.40 10.47 -22.99
C PHE A 48 -1.94 10.97 -22.77
N TYR A 49 -1.52 11.16 -21.52
CA TYR A 49 -0.51 10.33 -20.83
C TYR A 49 -0.21 10.86 -19.41
N ASP A 50 -0.11 9.91 -18.49
CA ASP A 50 0.61 9.93 -17.21
C ASP A 50 0.15 10.89 -16.09
N ARG A 51 -0.88 10.46 -15.35
CA ARG A 51 -0.96 10.74 -13.92
C ARG A 51 -0.70 9.44 -13.18
N SER A 52 0.57 9.05 -13.02
CA SER A 52 1.07 7.97 -12.16
C SER A 52 0.61 8.10 -10.69
N SER A 53 -0.68 7.85 -10.45
CA SER A 53 -1.22 6.83 -9.54
C SER A 53 -0.52 6.63 -8.19
N ARG A 54 -0.45 7.68 -7.38
CA ARG A 54 -0.50 7.55 -5.91
C ARG A 54 -1.94 7.77 -5.42
N LYS A 55 -2.72 6.70 -5.34
CA LYS A 55 -4.00 6.72 -4.61
C LYS A 55 -3.70 6.66 -3.10
N ARG A 56 -4.21 7.64 -2.36
CA ARG A 56 -3.96 7.85 -0.91
C ARG A 56 -4.79 6.85 -0.11
N ARG A 57 -4.14 5.87 0.55
CA ARG A 57 -4.82 5.07 1.59
C ARG A 57 -5.36 6.02 2.67
N ARG A 58 -6.58 5.74 3.16
CA ARG A 58 -7.17 6.53 4.25
C ARG A 58 -6.18 6.53 5.41
N ARG A 59 -5.93 7.72 5.96
CA ARG A 59 -4.95 7.87 7.05
C ARG A 59 -5.39 6.96 8.19
N PRO A 60 -4.52 6.05 8.69
CA PRO A 60 -4.88 5.27 9.86
C PRO A 60 -5.15 6.24 11.01
N PRO A 61 -6.20 5.98 11.83
CA PRO A 61 -6.49 6.83 12.97
C PRO A 61 -5.29 6.85 13.92
N LYS A 62 -5.16 7.94 14.68
CA LYS A 62 -4.09 8.14 15.66
C LYS A 62 -4.66 8.18 17.09
N GLY A 63 -3.79 8.02 18.08
CA GLY A 63 -4.15 8.10 19.49
C GLY A 63 -5.20 7.08 19.93
N ARG A 64 -6.20 7.55 20.69
CA ARG A 64 -7.25 6.72 21.31
C ARG A 64 -8.04 5.91 20.29
N ALA A 65 -8.36 6.48 19.13
CA ALA A 65 -9.10 5.79 18.08
C ALA A 65 -8.33 4.56 17.56
N LYS A 66 -7.01 4.68 17.37
CA LYS A 66 -6.15 3.54 16.99
C LYS A 66 -6.13 2.46 18.07
N LYS A 67 -6.03 2.87 19.34
CA LYS A 67 -6.02 1.95 20.48
C LYS A 67 -7.34 1.18 20.61
N ARG A 68 -8.48 1.83 20.37
CA ARG A 68 -9.80 1.16 20.34
C ARG A 68 -9.83 0.06 19.27
N ILE A 69 -9.44 0.39 18.04
CA ILE A 69 -9.41 -0.60 16.93
C ILE A 69 -8.44 -1.75 17.25
N GLN A 70 -7.28 -1.45 17.86
CA GLN A 70 -6.31 -2.47 18.23
C GLN A 70 -6.84 -3.39 19.33
N TYR A 71 -7.53 -2.86 20.34
CA TYR A 71 -8.15 -3.64 21.41
C TYR A 71 -9.24 -4.56 20.86
N THR A 72 -10.17 -4.03 20.06
CA THR A 72 -11.25 -4.84 19.49
C THR A 72 -10.70 -5.96 18.61
N ARG A 73 -9.72 -5.68 17.75
CA ARG A 73 -9.03 -6.70 16.93
C ARG A 73 -8.23 -7.73 17.73
N ARG A 74 -7.73 -7.36 18.92
CA ARG A 74 -6.87 -8.23 19.74
C ARG A 74 -7.61 -9.00 20.81
N PHE A 75 -8.77 -8.56 21.29
CA PHE A 75 -9.38 -9.22 22.45
C PHE A 75 -10.86 -9.54 22.25
N VAL A 76 -11.57 -8.75 21.45
CA VAL A 76 -13.01 -8.97 21.20
C VAL A 76 -13.19 -9.86 19.97
N ASN A 77 -12.66 -9.43 18.84
CA ASN A 77 -12.82 -10.11 17.55
C ASN A 77 -11.61 -11.03 17.29
N VAL A 78 -11.41 -12.02 18.15
CA VAL A 78 -10.27 -12.93 18.06
C VAL A 78 -10.54 -14.04 17.05
N THR A 79 -9.71 -14.13 16.00
CA THR A 79 -9.64 -15.30 15.12
C THR A 79 -8.59 -16.28 15.65
N LEU A 80 -9.01 -17.42 16.21
CA LEU A 80 -8.11 -18.48 16.67
C LEU A 80 -7.87 -19.48 15.53
N THR A 81 -6.86 -19.24 14.71
CA THR A 81 -6.42 -20.21 13.69
C THR A 81 -5.47 -21.22 14.32
N GLY A 82 -5.99 -22.09 15.20
CA GLY A 82 -5.27 -23.22 15.81
C GLY A 82 -4.01 -22.87 16.63
N GLY A 83 -3.96 -23.31 17.89
CA GLY A 83 -2.79 -23.07 18.74
C GLY A 83 -2.59 -21.61 19.15
N LYS A 84 -1.34 -21.17 19.36
CA LYS A 84 -1.02 -19.82 19.85
C LYS A 84 -1.29 -18.76 18.79
N ARG A 85 -1.85 -17.62 19.22
CA ARG A 85 -2.26 -16.50 18.36
C ARG A 85 -1.07 -15.90 17.60
N LYS A 86 -1.15 -15.86 16.27
CA LYS A 86 -0.17 -15.21 15.38
C LYS A 86 -0.70 -13.87 14.88
N MET A 87 0.16 -12.85 14.85
CA MET A 87 -0.16 -11.53 14.28
C MET A 87 0.33 -11.48 12.84
N ASN A 88 -0.54 -11.04 11.92
CA ASN A 88 -0.28 -11.01 10.48
C ASN A 88 0.17 -12.38 9.91
N PRO A 89 -0.65 -13.44 10.07
CA PRO A 89 -0.35 -14.71 9.41
C PRO A 89 -0.33 -14.51 7.89
N ASN A 90 0.62 -15.14 7.21
CA ASN A 90 0.55 -15.29 5.76
C ASN A 90 -0.71 -16.11 5.42
N PRO A 91 -1.36 -15.86 4.26
CA PRO A 91 -2.42 -16.75 3.81
C PRO A 91 -1.83 -18.16 3.69
N THR A 92 -2.30 -19.09 4.52
CA THR A 92 -2.06 -20.51 4.32
C THR A 92 -2.97 -20.95 3.18
N ALA A 93 -2.39 -21.64 2.19
CA ALA A 93 -3.10 -22.16 1.02
C ALA A 93 -4.33 -23.00 1.42
#